data_AF-A0A850HUW3-F1
#
_entry.id   AF-A0A850HUW3-F1
#
_cell.length_a   1.000
_cell.length_b   1.000
_cell.length_c   1.000
_cell.angle_alpha   90.00
_cell.angle_beta   90.00
_cell.angle_gamma   90.00
#
_symmetry.space_group_name_H-M   'P 1'
#
loop_
_entity.id
_entity.type
_entity.pdbx_description
1 polymer ?
#
loop_
_entity_poly.entity_id
_entity_poly.type
_entity_poly.pdbx_seq_one_letter_code
_entity_poly.pdbx_strand_id
1 'polypeptide(L)'
;MTLEFVNGSRILALPGDAKTIRGLSAPALVIVDEAAFANDDLIQALRPMLAVSNGQLIALSTPNGKRGWFYEQWHSGDDSWRRFRVPATDCPRISKEFLAEQLRELGPTRYSQEYELAFVDSEDSAFSTSIIDSIFTNEVRPLWT
;
A
#
# COMPACT_ATOMS: atom_id res chain seq x y z
N MET A 1 15.39 -11.62 -11.73
CA MET A 1 14.96 -12.46 -12.88
C MET A 1 14.69 -11.53 -14.06
N THR A 2 14.97 -11.95 -15.31
CA THR A 2 14.70 -11.15 -16.50
C THR A 2 13.93 -12.00 -17.52
N LEU A 3 12.85 -11.46 -18.08
CA LEU A 3 12.14 -12.01 -19.23
C LEU A 3 12.27 -11.03 -20.40
N GLU A 4 12.54 -11.54 -21.59
CA GLU A 4 12.66 -10.74 -22.82
C GLU A 4 11.70 -11.28 -23.88
N PHE A 5 10.98 -10.38 -24.53
CA PHE A 5 10.04 -10.69 -25.59
C PHE A 5 10.68 -10.50 -26.96
N VAL A 6 10.12 -11.14 -27.99
CA VAL A 6 10.59 -11.03 -29.39
C VAL A 6 10.59 -9.60 -29.94
N ASN A 7 9.81 -8.70 -29.33
CA ASN A 7 9.74 -7.28 -29.70
C ASN A 7 10.79 -6.42 -28.96
N GLY A 8 11.72 -7.03 -28.21
CA GLY A 8 12.76 -6.35 -27.44
C GLY A 8 12.30 -5.77 -26.10
N SER A 9 11.03 -5.94 -25.73
CA SER A 9 10.54 -5.52 -24.40
C SER A 9 11.09 -6.46 -23.32
N ARG A 10 11.37 -5.91 -22.13
CA ARG A 10 11.94 -6.66 -21.02
C ARG A 10 11.15 -6.45 -19.74
N ILE A 11 10.97 -7.53 -18.99
CA ILE A 11 10.46 -7.50 -17.62
C ILE A 11 11.59 -7.89 -16.68
N LEU A 12 11.84 -7.05 -15.68
CA LEU A 12 12.88 -7.22 -14.66
C LEU A 12 12.20 -7.40 -13.32
N ALA A 13 12.41 -8.55 -12.67
CA ALA A 13 12.02 -8.75 -11.28
C ALA A 13 13.24 -8.49 -10.39
N LEU A 14 13.11 -7.50 -9.51
CA LEU A 14 14.17 -6.97 -8.65
C LEU A 14 13.74 -7.05 -7.19
N PRO A 15 14.69 -7.24 -6.26
CA PRO A 15 14.39 -7.10 -4.83
C PRO A 15 13.91 -5.69 -4.49
N GLY A 16 13.10 -5.56 -3.44
CA GLY A 16 12.61 -4.27 -2.91
C GLY A 16 13.67 -3.44 -2.17
N ASP A 17 14.92 -3.42 -2.64
CA ASP A 17 15.99 -2.59 -2.08
C ASP A 17 16.33 -1.43 -3.04
N ALA A 18 16.18 -0.21 -2.53
CA ALA A 18 16.49 1.04 -3.21
C ALA A 18 17.90 1.08 -3.84
N LYS A 19 18.89 0.37 -3.27
CA LYS A 19 20.25 0.32 -3.82
C LYS A 19 20.34 -0.49 -5.10
N THR A 20 19.54 -1.55 -5.22
CA THR A 20 19.58 -2.48 -6.35
C THR A 20 18.80 -1.96 -7.56
N ILE A 21 17.79 -1.11 -7.32
CA ILE A 21 16.94 -0.56 -8.38
C ILE A 21 17.50 0.76 -8.97
N ARG A 22 18.36 1.47 -8.24
CA ARG A 22 18.99 2.71 -8.72
C ARG A 22 19.93 2.39 -9.88
N GLY A 23 19.80 3.17 -10.96
CA GLY A 23 20.64 3.03 -12.17
C GLY A 23 19.93 2.35 -13.34
N LEU A 24 18.69 1.88 -13.17
CA LEU A 24 17.83 1.53 -14.30
C LEU A 24 17.31 2.80 -14.95
N SER A 25 17.52 2.94 -16.25
CA SER A 25 17.09 4.11 -17.00
C SER A 25 15.71 3.91 -17.61
N ALA A 26 14.85 4.91 -17.41
CA ALA A 26 13.60 5.14 -18.15
C ALA A 26 12.66 3.92 -18.28
N PRO A 27 12.27 3.24 -17.18
CA PRO A 27 11.26 2.18 -17.25
C PRO A 27 9.91 2.76 -17.72
N ALA A 28 9.27 2.10 -18.69
CA ALA A 28 7.93 2.50 -19.16
C ALA A 28 6.83 2.17 -18.14
N LEU A 29 7.03 1.13 -17.32
CA LEU A 29 6.11 0.68 -16.28
C LEU A 29 6.91 0.17 -15.08
N VAL A 30 6.53 0.60 -13.89
CA VAL A 30 7.01 0.06 -12.62
C VAL A 30 5.81 -0.47 -11.85
N ILE A 31 5.90 -1.71 -11.38
CA ILE A 31 4.92 -2.32 -10.49
C ILE A 31 5.60 -2.60 -9.16
N VAL A 32 5.05 -2.05 -8.08
CA VAL A 32 5.46 -2.34 -6.71
C VAL A 32 4.41 -3.25 -6.11
N ASP A 33 4.80 -4.50 -5.86
CA ASP A 33 3.99 -5.47 -5.14
C ASP A 33 4.22 -5.31 -3.64
N GLU A 34 3.19 -5.55 -2.84
CA GLU A 34 3.17 -5.31 -1.38
C GLU A 34 3.64 -3.90 -0.97
N ALA A 35 3.17 -2.89 -1.70
CA ALA A 35 3.63 -1.51 -1.58
C ALA A 35 3.43 -0.88 -0.18
N ALA A 36 2.47 -1.33 0.62
CA ALA A 36 2.27 -0.86 2.00
C ALA A 36 3.32 -1.41 2.99
N PHE A 37 4.09 -2.42 2.57
CA PHE A 37 5.19 -3.01 3.34
C PHE A 37 6.57 -2.57 2.82
N ALA A 38 6.62 -1.96 1.64
CA ALA A 38 7.83 -1.40 1.09
C ALA A 38 8.34 -0.20 1.90
N ASN A 39 9.65 -0.04 1.99
CA ASN A 39 10.25 1.15 2.58
C ASN A 39 10.01 2.36 1.65
N ASP A 40 9.61 3.50 2.20
CA ASP A 40 9.38 4.74 1.47
C ASP A 40 10.60 5.17 0.61
N ASP A 41 11.82 4.85 1.05
CA ASP A 41 13.07 5.09 0.30
C ASP A 41 13.06 4.41 -1.08
N LEU A 42 12.42 3.24 -1.21
CA LEU A 42 12.26 2.54 -2.47
C LEU A 42 11.43 3.38 -3.44
N ILE A 43 10.29 3.89 -2.98
CA ILE A 43 9.38 4.69 -3.79
C ILE A 43 10.04 6.01 -4.20
N GLN A 44 10.75 6.65 -3.28
CA GLN A 44 11.50 7.87 -3.57
C GLN A 44 12.58 7.63 -4.62
N ALA A 45 13.23 6.47 -4.63
CA ALA A 45 14.20 6.11 -5.67
C ALA A 45 13.55 5.82 -7.03
N LEU A 46 12.31 5.32 -7.07
CA LEU A 46 11.57 5.02 -8.30
C LEU A 46 11.11 6.27 -9.05
N ARG A 47 10.66 7.31 -8.34
CA ARG A 47 10.06 8.50 -8.98
C ARG A 47 10.95 9.19 -10.02
N PRO A 48 12.25 9.46 -9.75
CA PRO A 48 13.13 10.08 -10.76
C PRO A 48 13.30 9.23 -12.02
N MET A 49 13.25 7.89 -11.89
CA MET A 49 13.42 7.00 -13.03
C MET A 49 12.23 7.07 -14.00
N LEU A 50 11.02 7.29 -13.47
CA LEU A 50 9.79 7.46 -14.26
C LEU A 50 9.70 8.84 -14.92
N ALA A 51 10.32 9.87 -14.34
CA ALA A 51 10.31 11.22 -14.90
C ALA A 51 10.94 11.30 -16.30
N VAL A 52 11.94 10.45 -16.59
CA VAL A 52 12.62 10.42 -17.88
C VAL A 52 11.79 9.71 -18.96
N SER A 53 11.08 8.63 -18.59
CA SER A 53 10.28 7.83 -19.53
C SER A 53 8.85 8.33 -19.71
N ASN A 54 8.37 9.23 -18.83
CA ASN A 54 6.94 9.47 -18.63
C ASN A 54 6.18 8.15 -18.39
N GLY A 55 6.80 7.24 -17.64
CA GLY A 55 6.29 5.91 -17.37
C GLY A 55 5.20 5.88 -16.31
N GLN A 56 4.52 4.74 -16.20
CA GLN A 56 3.45 4.52 -15.22
C GLN A 56 3.99 3.83 -13.95
N LEU A 57 3.50 4.26 -12.78
CA LEU A 57 3.70 3.55 -11.51
C LEU A 57 2.40 2.87 -11.09
N ILE A 58 2.44 1.58 -10.82
CA ILE A 58 1.35 0.81 -10.23
C ILE A 58 1.82 0.32 -8.86
N ALA A 59 1.04 0.60 -7.82
CA ALA A 59 1.26 0.08 -6.48
C ALA A 59 0.12 -0.90 -6.13
N LEU A 60 0.48 -2.15 -5.83
CA LEU A 60 -0.45 -3.21 -5.43
C LEU A 60 -0.12 -3.57 -3.98
N SER A 61 -1.14 -3.65 -3.12
CA SER A 61 -0.93 -4.02 -1.72
C SER A 61 -2.24 -4.29 -1.00
N THR A 62 -2.17 -5.02 0.12
CA THR A 62 -3.13 -4.87 1.22
C THR A 62 -2.72 -3.71 2.14
N PRO A 63 -3.64 -3.12 2.92
CA PRO A 63 -3.31 -2.13 3.94
C PRO A 63 -2.31 -2.63 4.98
N ASN A 64 -1.43 -1.74 5.46
CA ASN A 64 -0.47 -2.01 6.54
C ASN A 64 -0.51 -0.93 7.63
N GLY A 65 -1.69 -0.78 8.21
CA GLY A 65 -1.98 0.27 9.17
C GLY A 65 -2.06 1.68 8.58
N LYS A 66 -2.36 2.67 9.41
CA LYS A 66 -2.52 4.09 9.01
C LYS A 66 -1.20 4.85 8.89
N ARG A 67 -0.24 4.34 8.13
CA ARG A 67 1.11 4.95 8.01
C ARG A 67 1.80 4.62 6.71
N GLY A 68 2.86 5.37 6.42
CA GLY A 68 3.75 5.15 5.28
C GLY A 68 3.17 5.64 3.97
N TRP A 69 3.99 5.61 2.93
CA TRP A 69 3.67 6.21 1.63
C TRP A 69 2.35 5.68 1.03
N PHE A 70 2.10 4.37 1.09
CA PHE A 70 0.90 3.79 0.48
C PHE A 70 -0.40 4.30 1.14
N TYR A 71 -0.45 4.36 2.47
CA TYR A 71 -1.59 4.92 3.20
C TYR A 71 -1.83 6.38 2.84
N GLU A 72 -0.76 7.18 2.80
CA GLU A 72 -0.82 8.60 2.45
C GLU A 72 -1.33 8.81 1.03
N GLN A 73 -0.80 8.08 0.04
CA GLN A 73 -1.30 8.20 -1.33
C GLN A 73 -2.73 7.68 -1.46
N TRP A 74 -3.12 6.64 -0.72
CA TRP A 74 -4.47 6.13 -0.75
C TRP A 74 -5.49 7.16 -0.25
N HIS A 75 -5.16 7.91 0.80
CA HIS A 75 -6.06 8.91 1.41
C HIS A 75 -5.83 10.34 0.92
N SER A 76 -4.79 10.59 0.11
CA SER A 76 -4.57 11.92 -0.46
C SER A 76 -5.69 12.28 -1.44
N GLY A 77 -6.05 13.56 -1.49
CA GLY A 77 -6.93 14.12 -2.53
C GLY A 77 -6.22 14.37 -3.86
N ASP A 78 -5.09 13.70 -4.10
CA ASP A 78 -4.31 13.86 -5.33
C ASP A 78 -4.95 13.06 -6.48
N ASP A 79 -5.36 13.79 -7.52
CA ASP A 79 -5.96 13.25 -8.74
C ASP A 79 -4.94 12.59 -9.68
N SER A 80 -3.64 12.71 -9.41
CA SER A 80 -2.60 12.00 -10.17
C SER A 80 -2.69 10.48 -9.99
N TRP A 81 -3.39 10.01 -8.95
CA TRP A 81 -3.59 8.60 -8.65
C TRP A 81 -5.00 8.13 -8.95
N ARG A 82 -5.09 7.07 -9.77
CA ARG A 82 -6.31 6.28 -9.87
C ARG A 82 -6.27 5.16 -8.84
N ARG A 83 -7.23 5.16 -7.91
CA ARG A 83 -7.33 4.21 -6.80
C ARG A 83 -8.39 3.16 -7.08
N PHE A 84 -8.09 1.90 -6.81
CA PHE A 84 -9.00 0.78 -7.01
C PHE A 84 -9.04 -0.07 -5.75
N ARG A 85 -10.23 -0.32 -5.22
CA ARG A 85 -10.45 -1.18 -4.05
C ARG A 85 -11.27 -2.39 -4.48
N VAL A 86 -10.72 -3.58 -4.28
CA VAL A 86 -11.40 -4.84 -4.58
C VAL A 86 -11.25 -5.75 -3.36
N PRO A 87 -12.19 -5.74 -2.41
CA PRO A 87 -12.14 -6.62 -1.25
C PRO A 87 -12.28 -8.09 -1.68
N ALA A 88 -11.85 -9.01 -0.82
CA ALA A 88 -11.87 -10.43 -1.13
C ALA A 88 -13.29 -10.98 -1.40
N THR A 89 -14.31 -10.36 -0.81
CA THR A 89 -15.73 -10.66 -1.05
C THR A 89 -16.18 -10.42 -2.49
N ASP A 90 -15.49 -9.54 -3.21
CA ASP A 90 -15.80 -9.20 -4.60
C ASP A 90 -15.04 -10.10 -5.60
N CYS A 91 -14.14 -10.95 -5.11
CA CYS A 91 -13.40 -11.91 -5.92
C CYS A 91 -14.17 -13.24 -5.99
N PRO A 92 -14.78 -13.61 -7.14
CA PRO A 92 -15.56 -14.85 -7.26
C PRO A 92 -14.72 -16.13 -7.14
N ARG A 93 -13.39 -16.00 -7.14
CA ARG A 93 -12.45 -17.12 -6.95
C ARG A 93 -12.26 -17.48 -5.48
N ILE A 94 -12.70 -16.64 -4.56
CA ILE A 94 -12.58 -16.86 -3.11
C ILE A 94 -13.94 -17.28 -2.57
N SER A 95 -14.02 -18.47 -1.98
CA SER A 95 -15.28 -18.99 -1.46
C SER A 95 -15.67 -18.32 -0.15
N LYS A 96 -16.99 -18.26 0.11
CA LYS A 96 -17.50 -17.69 1.37
C LYS A 96 -17.11 -18.55 2.57
N GLU A 97 -16.98 -19.85 2.37
CA GLU A 97 -16.57 -20.82 3.38
C GLU A 97 -15.13 -20.55 3.83
N PHE A 98 -14.23 -20.27 2.87
CA PHE A 98 -12.85 -19.89 3.16
C PHE A 98 -12.79 -18.58 3.95
N LEU A 99 -13.54 -17.54 3.52
CA LEU A 99 -13.58 -16.27 4.24
C LEU A 99 -14.10 -16.42 5.67
N ALA A 100 -15.13 -17.24 5.88
CA ALA A 100 -15.66 -17.51 7.20
C ALA A 100 -14.66 -18.26 8.10
N GLU A 101 -13.87 -19.17 7.53
CA GLU A 101 -12.77 -19.84 8.23
C GLU A 101 -11.67 -18.84 8.62
N GLN A 102 -11.21 -18.02 7.67
CA GLN A 102 -10.18 -17.02 7.91
C GLN A 102 -10.59 -15.99 8.97
N LEU A 103 -11.86 -15.58 9.00
CA LEU A 103 -12.38 -14.71 10.05
C LEU A 103 -12.30 -15.36 11.44
N ARG A 104 -12.58 -16.66 11.55
CA ARG A 104 -12.49 -17.39 12.83
C ARG A 104 -11.04 -17.56 13.30
N GLU A 105 -10.11 -17.77 12.37
CA GLU A 105 -8.70 -18.01 12.67
C GLU A 105 -7.93 -16.73 13.00
N LEU A 106 -8.09 -15.69 12.19
CA LEU A 106 -7.32 -14.44 12.31
C LEU A 106 -7.95 -13.45 13.30
N GLY A 107 -9.24 -13.61 13.59
CA GLY A 107 -10.01 -12.62 14.33
C GLY A 107 -10.37 -11.38 13.50
N PRO A 108 -11.25 -10.52 14.02
CA PRO A 108 -11.88 -9.45 13.25
C PRO A 108 -10.90 -8.37 12.78
N THR A 109 -9.94 -7.97 13.60
CA THR A 109 -8.99 -6.89 13.27
C THR A 109 -8.15 -7.27 12.06
N ARG A 110 -7.43 -8.40 12.15
CA ARG A 110 -6.55 -8.86 11.08
C ARG A 110 -7.32 -9.29 9.84
N TYR A 111 -8.51 -9.90 10.01
CA TYR A 111 -9.39 -10.19 8.88
C TYR A 111 -9.81 -8.92 8.12
N SER A 112 -10.21 -7.87 8.84
CA SER A 112 -10.62 -6.61 8.21
C SER A 112 -9.49 -5.96 7.40
N GLN A 113 -8.25 -6.07 7.87
CA GLN A 113 -7.09 -5.56 7.17
C GLN A 113 -6.79 -6.36 5.89
N GLU A 114 -6.71 -7.69 6.00
CA GLU A 114 -6.29 -8.57 4.90
C GLU A 114 -7.39 -8.78 3.83
N TYR A 115 -8.64 -8.98 4.26
CA TYR A 115 -9.72 -9.39 3.37
C TYR A 115 -10.70 -8.26 3.05
N GLU A 116 -10.89 -7.31 3.96
CA GLU A 116 -11.79 -6.16 3.76
C GLU A 116 -11.03 -4.88 3.39
N LEU A 117 -9.70 -4.91 3.34
CA LEU A 117 -8.85 -3.78 2.99
C LEU A 117 -9.11 -2.56 3.90
N ALA A 118 -9.26 -2.80 5.21
CA ALA A 118 -9.38 -1.76 6.22
C ALA A 118 -7.99 -1.28 6.68
N PHE A 119 -7.81 0.05 6.73
CA PHE A 119 -6.64 0.66 7.37
C PHE A 119 -6.89 0.80 8.86
N VAL A 120 -6.44 -0.19 9.64
CA VAL A 120 -6.55 -0.23 11.10
C VAL A 120 -5.36 0.46 11.77
N ASP A 121 -5.49 0.84 13.05
CA ASP A 121 -4.31 1.28 13.80
C ASP A 121 -3.46 0.05 14.13
N SER A 122 -2.13 0.23 14.20
CA SER A 122 -1.21 -0.87 14.53
C SER A 122 -1.60 -1.49 15.88
N GLU A 123 -1.62 -2.82 15.98
CA GLU A 123 -1.93 -3.52 17.25
C GLU A 123 -0.95 -3.13 18.37
N ASP A 124 0.29 -2.77 18.02
CA ASP A 124 1.31 -2.26 18.95
C ASP A 124 1.11 -0.80 19.41
N SER A 125 0.11 -0.10 18.88
CA SER A 125 -0.11 1.31 19.22
C SER A 125 -0.82 1.44 20.57
N ALA A 126 -0.14 2.03 21.56
CA ALA A 126 -0.73 2.31 22.87
C ALA A 126 -1.92 3.31 22.80
N PHE A 127 -1.98 4.13 21.74
CA PHE A 127 -3.03 5.11 21.49
C PHE A 127 -3.52 5.01 20.04
N SER A 128 -4.83 5.18 19.82
CA SER A 128 -5.38 5.28 18.47
C SER A 128 -4.83 6.50 17.73
N THR A 129 -4.70 6.44 16.41
CA THR A 129 -4.25 7.58 15.59
C THR A 129 -5.17 8.78 15.78
N SER A 130 -6.49 8.56 15.94
CA SER A 130 -7.44 9.64 16.22
C SER A 130 -7.18 10.38 17.53
N ILE A 131 -6.73 9.68 18.58
CA ILE A 131 -6.36 10.32 19.86
C ILE A 131 -5.10 11.17 19.65
N ILE A 132 -4.11 10.64 18.94
CA ILE A 132 -2.86 11.37 18.65
C ILE A 132 -3.17 12.63 17.83
N ASP A 133 -3.96 12.51 16.77
CA ASP A 133 -4.35 13.64 15.91
C ASP A 133 -5.12 14.71 16.69
N SER A 134 -5.97 14.31 17.64
CA SER A 134 -6.74 15.24 18.48
C SER A 134 -5.87 16.12 19.37
N ILE A 135 -4.67 15.68 19.75
CA ILE A 135 -3.71 16.46 20.56
C ILE A 135 -3.17 17.66 19.75
N PHE A 136 -3.11 17.55 18.43
CA PHE A 136 -2.65 18.63 17.54
C PHE A 136 -3.76 19.59 17.13
N THR A 137 -4.99 19.37 17.63
CA THR A 137 -6.12 20.29 17.44
C THR A 137 -6.41 21.04 18.73
N ASN A 138 -6.62 22.36 18.64
CA ASN A 138 -6.90 23.21 19.82
C ASN A 138 -8.34 23.07 20.36
N GLU A 139 -9.10 22.06 19.93
CA GLU A 139 -10.51 21.83 20.30
C GLU A 139 -10.67 20.77 21.39
N VAL A 140 -9.83 20.81 22.44
CA VAL A 140 -10.00 19.91 23.58
C VAL A 140 -11.07 20.48 24.52
N ARG A 141 -12.25 19.85 24.56
CA ARG A 141 -13.23 20.13 25.61
C ARG A 141 -12.75 19.49 26.93
N PRO A 142 -12.64 20.25 28.04
CA PRO A 142 -12.22 19.69 29.32
C PRO A 142 -13.18 18.58 29.76
N LEU A 143 -12.60 17.50 30.32
CA LEU A 143 -13.31 16.29 30.78
C LEU A 143 -14.13 16.51 32.05
N TRP A 144 -14.10 17.71 32.62
CA TRP A 144 -14.91 18.11 33.76
C TRP A 144 -15.48 19.51 33.53
N THR A 145 -16.75 19.68 33.89
CA THR A 145 -17.43 20.98 34.06
C THR A 145 -17.65 21.20 35.55
#